data_AF-A0A2S6U1M7-F1
#
_entry.id   AF-A0A2S6U1M7-F1
#
_cell.length_a   1.000
_cell.length_b   1.000
_cell.length_c   1.000
_cell.angle_alpha   90.00
_cell.angle_beta   90.00
_cell.angle_gamma   90.00
#
_symmetry.space_group_name_H-M   'P 1'
#
loop_
_entity.id
_entity.type
_entity.pdbx_description
1 polymer ?
#
loop_
_entity_poly.entity_id
_entity_poly.type
_entity_poly.pdbx_seq_one_letter_code
_entity_poly.pdbx_strand_id
1 'polypeptide(L)' 'GTLIEGGVTVISPDGQTVEHIAVPDPYCTNICFGGPELKTAFLTLSAYGTLVAMDWPRPGLALHFLNK' A
#
# COMPACT_ATOMS: atom_id res chain seq x y z
N GLY A 1 15.33 -2.58 -8.84
CA GLY A 1 14.80 -2.65 -7.47
C GLY A 1 14.16 -1.32 -7.15
N THR A 2 12.95 -1.31 -6.58
CA THR A 2 12.12 -0.10 -6.41
C THR A 2 12.46 0.75 -5.18
N LEU A 3 13.53 0.41 -4.45
CA LEU A 3 13.90 1.07 -3.20
C LEU A 3 14.25 2.56 -3.36
N ILE A 4 14.62 3.00 -4.56
CA ILE A 4 14.95 4.42 -4.87
C ILE A 4 13.78 5.13 -5.57
N GLU A 5 12.86 4.39 -6.21
CA GLU A 5 11.71 4.93 -6.95
C GLU A 5 10.43 5.05 -6.12
N GLY A 6 10.48 4.82 -4.80
CA GLY A 6 9.46 5.22 -3.81
C GLY A 6 8.01 4.85 -4.18
N GLY A 7 7.50 3.74 -3.65
CA GLY A 7 6.10 3.39 -3.89
C GLY A 7 5.74 1.96 -3.55
N VAL A 8 4.55 1.57 -3.98
CA VAL A 8 4.00 0.23 -3.78
C VAL A 8 4.07 -0.52 -5.09
N THR A 9 4.72 -1.69 -5.07
CA THR A 9 4.73 -2.62 -6.22
C THR A 9 3.70 -3.70 -5.99
N VAL A 10 2.65 -3.71 -6.80
CA VAL A 10 1.58 -4.69 -6.77
C VAL A 10 1.94 -5.82 -7.72
N ILE A 11 1.97 -7.04 -7.21
CA ILE A 11 2.33 -8.25 -7.96
C ILE A 11 1.09 -9.14 -8.03
N SER A 12 0.71 -9.59 -9.22
CA SER A 12 -0.40 -10.53 -9.38
C SER A 12 -0.10 -11.89 -8.72
N PRO A 13 -1.11 -12.67 -8.32
CA PRO A 13 -0.89 -13.97 -7.68
C PRO A 13 -0.08 -14.96 -8.54
N ASP A 14 -0.14 -14.84 -9.86
CA ASP A 14 0.65 -15.63 -10.82
C ASP A 14 2.03 -15.03 -11.13
N GLY A 15 2.35 -13.85 -10.58
CA GLY A 15 3.60 -13.14 -10.78
C GLY A 15 3.80 -12.51 -12.16
N GLN A 16 2.82 -12.58 -13.06
CA GLN A 16 2.97 -12.12 -14.45
C GLN A 16 2.72 -10.62 -14.63
N THR A 17 1.91 -10.02 -13.75
CA THR A 17 1.57 -8.60 -13.81
C THR A 17 2.19 -7.87 -12.64
N VAL A 18 2.87 -6.76 -12.94
CA VAL A 18 3.47 -5.87 -11.96
C VAL A 18 2.99 -4.45 -12.24
N GLU A 19 2.29 -3.86 -11.28
CA GLU A 19 1.88 -2.45 -11.28
C GLU A 19 2.68 -1.70 -10.22
N HIS A 20 3.14 -0.49 -10.54
CA HIS A 20 3.82 0.37 -9.58
C HIS A 20 3.00 1.62 -9.31
N ILE A 21 2.69 1.85 -8.03
CA ILE A 21 1.96 3.01 -7.55
C ILE A 21 2.96 3.89 -6.81
N ALA A 22 3.38 4.97 -7.47
CA ALA A 22 4.35 5.92 -6.92
C ALA A 22 3.72 6.73 -5.78
N VAL A 23 4.54 7.08 -4.80
CA VAL A 23 4.14 7.94 -3.66
C VAL A 23 5.14 9.09 -3.52
N PRO A 24 4.77 10.22 -2.89
CA PRO A 24 5.66 11.38 -2.78
C PRO A 24 6.72 11.21 -1.67
N ASP A 25 7.38 10.06 -1.59
CA ASP A 25 8.48 9.77 -0.68
C ASP A 25 9.33 8.61 -1.23
N PRO A 26 10.67 8.72 -1.26
CA PRO A 26 11.54 7.68 -1.79
C PRO A 26 11.52 6.39 -0.95
N TYR A 27 11.08 6.46 0.31
CA TYR A 27 11.05 5.36 1.27
C TYR A 27 9.61 5.08 1.76
N CYS A 28 8.82 4.46 0.89
CA CYS A 28 7.58 3.79 1.29
C CYS A 28 7.91 2.49 2.04
N THR A 29 7.53 2.40 3.31
CA THR A 29 8.01 1.32 4.21
C THR A 29 6.93 0.32 4.61
N ASN A 30 5.66 0.70 4.64
CA ASN A 30 4.56 -0.18 5.01
C ASN A 30 3.26 0.21 4.30
N ILE A 31 2.39 -0.77 4.12
CA ILE A 31 1.01 -0.60 3.66
C ILE A 31 0.08 -1.44 4.52
N CYS A 32 -1.05 -0.87 4.93
CA CYS A 32 -2.18 -1.61 5.47
C CYS A 32 -3.51 -1.08 4.90
N PHE A 33 -4.58 -1.85 5.08
CA PHE A 33 -5.88 -1.56 4.48
C PHE A 33 -6.98 -1.42 5.52
N GLY A 34 -7.87 -0.49 5.29
CA GLY A 34 -9.03 -0.21 6.15
C GLY A 34 -10.08 0.61 5.41
N GLY A 35 -10.89 1.35 6.16
CA GLY A 35 -11.97 2.16 5.60
C GLY A 35 -13.14 1.34 5.03
N PRO A 36 -14.10 1.99 4.34
CA PRO A 36 -15.21 1.31 3.70
C PRO A 36 -14.73 0.23 2.73
N GLU A 37 -15.31 -0.97 2.85
CA GLU A 37 -14.97 -2.13 2.00
C GLU A 37 -13.48 -2.52 1.98
N LEU A 38 -12.68 -2.10 2.98
CA LEU A 38 -11.22 -2.27 2.99
C LEU A 38 -10.51 -1.66 1.78
N LYS A 39 -11.07 -0.59 1.19
CA LYS A 39 -10.55 0.09 -0.02
C LYS A 39 -9.75 1.35 0.28
N THR A 40 -9.41 1.63 1.54
CA THR A 40 -8.46 2.69 1.89
C THR A 40 -7.10 2.08 2.19
N ALA A 41 -6.06 2.49 1.47
CA ALA A 41 -4.68 2.15 1.77
C ALA A 41 -4.07 3.22 2.69
N PHE A 42 -3.45 2.79 3.78
CA PHE A 42 -2.65 3.63 4.68
C PHE A 42 -1.18 3.29 4.49
N LEU A 43 -0.34 4.30 4.29
CA LEU A 43 1.07 4.14 3.92
C LEU A 43 1.99 4.94 4.84
N THR A 44 3.07 4.32 5.32
CA THR A 44 4.12 5.00 6.06
C THR A 44 5.28 5.40 5.15
N LEU A 45 5.56 6.70 5.11
CA LEU A 45 6.57 7.34 4.27
C LEU A 45 7.71 7.83 5.18
N SER A 46 8.85 7.12 5.18
CA SER A 46 9.85 7.30 6.24
C SER A 46 10.90 8.37 5.97
N ALA A 47 11.09 8.82 4.72
CA ALA A 47 12.07 9.90 4.46
C ALA A 47 11.63 11.20 5.13
N TYR A 48 10.32 11.48 5.09
CA TYR A 48 9.72 12.68 5.68
C TYR A 48 8.91 12.41 6.95
N GLY A 49 8.79 11.15 7.38
CA GLY A 49 8.02 10.79 8.58
C GLY A 49 6.52 11.08 8.44
N THR A 50 5.94 10.77 7.29
CA THR A 50 4.55 11.09 6.94
C THR A 50 3.69 9.84 6.89
N LEU A 51 2.45 9.94 7.37
CA LEU A 51 1.39 8.94 7.17
C LEU A 51 0.40 9.48 6.15
N VAL A 52 0.15 8.72 5.08
CA VAL A 52 -0.86 9.09 4.06
C VAL A 52 -1.96 8.05 3.95
N ALA A 53 -3.13 8.48 3.49
CA ALA A 53 -4.26 7.62 3.15
C ALA A 53 -4.72 7.92 1.72
N MET A 54 -5.07 6.89 0.96
CA MET A 54 -5.58 7.02 -0.41
C MET A 54 -6.58 5.92 -0.74
N ASP A 55 -7.44 6.18 -1.73
CA ASP A 55 -8.31 5.16 -2.32
C ASP A 55 -7.46 4.10 -3.02
N TRP A 56 -7.85 2.84 -2.85
CA TRP A 56 -7.18 1.69 -3.44
C TRP A 56 -8.12 0.94 -4.38
N PRO A 57 -7.66 0.49 -5.57
CA PRO A 57 -8.54 -0.04 -6.61
C PRO A 57 -9.16 -1.41 -6.27
N ARG A 58 -8.71 -2.06 -5.19
CA ARG A 58 -9.13 -3.40 -4.77
C ARG A 58 -9.18 -3.49 -3.24
N PRO A 59 -10.05 -4.31 -2.64
CA PRO A 59 -10.11 -4.46 -1.19
C PRO A 59 -8.83 -5.12 -0.65
N GLY A 60 -8.36 -4.66 0.50
CA GLY A 60 -7.32 -5.33 1.26
C GLY A 60 -7.79 -6.62 1.94
N LEU A 61 -6.84 -7.43 2.40
CA LEU A 61 -7.14 -8.64 3.16
C LEU A 61 -7.63 -8.27 4.57
N ALA A 62 -8.77 -8.82 4.98
CA ALA A 62 -9.27 -8.69 6.35
C ALA A 62 -8.27 -9.28 7.34
N LEU A 63 -7.91 -8.50 8.37
CA LEU A 63 -7.01 -8.96 9.41
C LEU A 63 -7.67 -10.04 10.27
N HIS A 64 -6.84 -10.88 10.88
CA HIS A 64 -7.30 -12.02 11.67
C HIS A 64 -8.28 -11.65 12.81
N PHE A 65 -8.26 -10.42 13.33
CA PHE A 65 -9.13 -9.96 14.41
C PHE A 65 -10.09 -8.83 14.01
N LEU A 66 -10.28 -8.60 12.71
CA LEU A 66 -11.17 -7.55 12.24
C LEU A 66 -12.62 -7.85 12.65
N ASN A 67 -13.20 -6.98 13.49
CA ASN A 67 -14.60 -7.04 13.96
C ASN A 67 -15.02 -8.37 14.61
N LYS A 68 -14.06 -9.09 15.24
CA LYS A 68 -14.35 -10.29 16.03
C LYS A 68 -14.90 -9.96 17.41
#